data_AF-A0A1Q4YK83-F1
#
_entry.id   AF-A0A1Q4YK83-F1
#
_cell.length_a   1.000
_cell.length_b   1.000
_cell.length_c   1.000
_cell.angle_alpha   90.00
_cell.angle_beta   90.00
_cell.angle_gamma   90.00
#
_symmetry.space_group_name_H-M   'P 1'
#
loop_
_entity.id
_entity.type
_entity.pdbx_description
1 polymer ?
#
loop_
_entity_poly.entity_id
_entity_poly.type
_entity_poly.pdbx_seq_one_letter_code
_entity_poly.pdbx_strand_id
1 'polypeptide(L)'
;MTEQLPEEVRRLVDAVEALIAIEDDAECAEAISAALKYWGDSSPKLREARQERVKKLKGKGRTWQELGDLMGVHFTRAQQIGSGISGAARQRKKAQQDAAAKAAIEESTEGQPGK
;
A
#
# COMPACT_ATOMS: atom_id res chain seq x y z
N MET A 1 9.48 -5.24 -27.83
CA MET A 1 9.06 -6.57 -27.34
C MET A 1 7.83 -6.32 -26.48
N THR A 2 6.68 -6.88 -26.84
CA THR A 2 5.48 -6.83 -26.01
C THR A 2 5.79 -7.54 -24.71
N GLU A 3 5.88 -6.80 -23.59
CA GLU A 3 6.01 -7.40 -22.27
C GLU A 3 4.73 -8.18 -21.98
N GLN A 4 4.80 -9.51 -22.11
CA GLN A 4 3.67 -10.37 -21.83
C GLN A 4 3.50 -10.42 -20.30
N LEU A 5 2.42 -9.81 -19.82
CA LEU A 5 2.08 -9.81 -18.40
C LEU A 5 1.93 -11.26 -17.89
N PRO A 6 2.31 -11.54 -16.64
CA PRO A 6 2.00 -12.81 -16.00
C PRO A 6 0.49 -13.11 -16.08
N GLU A 7 0.13 -14.38 -16.18
CA GLU A 7 -1.26 -14.81 -16.38
C GLU A 7 -2.19 -14.28 -15.28
N GLU A 8 -1.73 -14.28 -14.03
CA GLU A 8 -2.49 -13.79 -12.89
C GLU A 8 -2.72 -12.27 -12.95
N VAL A 9 -1.74 -11.51 -13.48
CA VAL A 9 -1.89 -10.07 -13.68
C VAL A 9 -2.90 -9.82 -14.79
N ARG A 10 -2.83 -10.57 -15.90
CA ARG A 10 -3.79 -10.48 -17.00
C ARG A 10 -5.21 -10.77 -16.52
N ARG A 11 -5.42 -11.86 -15.77
CA ARG A 11 -6.75 -12.18 -15.19
C ARG A 11 -7.30 -11.06 -14.31
N LEU A 12 -6.45 -10.39 -13.53
CA LEU A 12 -6.86 -9.25 -12.71
C LEU A 12 -7.29 -8.05 -13.58
N VAL A 13 -6.53 -7.74 -14.64
CA VAL A 13 -6.88 -6.66 -15.58
C VAL A 13 -8.17 -7.00 -16.33
N ASP A 14 -8.26 -8.20 -16.90
CA ASP A 14 -9.44 -8.68 -17.62
C ASP A 14 -10.70 -8.62 -16.73
N ALA A 15 -10.58 -8.97 -15.44
CA ALA A 15 -11.69 -8.88 -14.49
C ALA A 15 -12.12 -7.43 -14.22
N VAL A 16 -11.18 -6.48 -14.15
CA VAL A 16 -11.51 -5.06 -14.00
C VAL A 16 -12.23 -4.52 -15.23
N GLU A 17 -11.76 -4.88 -16.43
CA GLU A 17 -12.42 -4.50 -17.69
C GLU A 17 -13.83 -5.09 -17.80
N ALA A 18 -14.00 -6.36 -17.42
CA ALA A 18 -15.31 -7.02 -17.41
C ALA A 18 -16.31 -6.34 -16.45
N LEU A 19 -15.85 -5.86 -15.28
CA LEU A 19 -16.71 -5.12 -14.34
C LEU A 19 -17.18 -3.79 -14.93
N ILE A 20 -16.31 -3.08 -15.66
CA ILE A 20 -16.63 -1.78 -16.27
C ILE A 20 -17.53 -1.94 -17.49
N ALA A 21 -17.51 -3.11 -18.14
CA ALA A 21 -18.31 -3.41 -19.32
C ALA A 21 -19.76 -3.85 -19.01
N ILE A 22 -20.15 -3.94 -17.74
CA ILE A 22 -21.54 -4.24 -17.35
C ILE A 22 -22.43 -3.07 -17.77
N GLU A 23 -23.44 -3.33 -18.62
CA GLU A 23 -24.29 -2.29 -19.21
C GLU A 23 -25.37 -1.76 -18.26
N ASP A 24 -25.88 -2.60 -17.34
CA ASP A 24 -26.85 -2.17 -16.34
C ASP A 24 -26.16 -1.41 -15.19
N ASP A 25 -26.57 -0.16 -14.96
CA ASP A 25 -25.95 0.72 -13.98
C ASP A 25 -26.04 0.18 -12.54
N ALA A 26 -27.16 -0.48 -12.19
CA ALA A 26 -27.37 -0.99 -10.84
C ALA A 26 -26.51 -2.23 -10.59
N GLU A 27 -26.47 -3.17 -11.54
CA GLU A 27 -25.62 -4.35 -11.52
C GLU A 27 -24.14 -3.97 -11.50
N CYS A 28 -23.74 -3.00 -12.33
CA CYS A 28 -22.38 -2.48 -12.38
C CYS A 28 -21.95 -1.87 -11.04
N ALA A 29 -22.79 -1.01 -10.45
CA ALA A 29 -22.53 -0.39 -9.15
C ALA A 29 -22.41 -1.44 -8.02
N GLU A 30 -23.27 -2.45 -7.99
CA GLU A 30 -23.21 -3.55 -7.03
C GLU A 30 -21.90 -4.35 -7.18
N ALA A 31 -21.58 -4.78 -8.40
CA ALA A 31 -20.42 -5.60 -8.70
C ALA A 31 -19.10 -4.88 -8.40
N ILE A 32 -18.97 -3.61 -8.79
CA ILE A 32 -17.81 -2.78 -8.47
C ILE A 32 -17.68 -2.56 -6.96
N SER A 33 -18.79 -2.30 -6.26
CA SER A 33 -18.77 -2.12 -4.80
C SER A 33 -18.27 -3.38 -4.08
N ALA A 34 -18.71 -4.56 -4.52
CA ALA A 34 -18.20 -5.83 -4.02
C ALA A 34 -16.70 -6.00 -4.32
N ALA A 35 -16.27 -5.74 -5.55
CA ALA A 35 -14.87 -5.82 -5.94
C ALA A 35 -13.97 -4.90 -5.10
N LEU A 36 -14.38 -3.65 -4.85
CA LEU A 36 -13.65 -2.70 -4.02
C LEU A 36 -13.56 -3.15 -2.55
N LYS A 37 -14.62 -3.74 -2.01
CA LYS A 37 -14.61 -4.33 -0.67
C LYS A 37 -13.56 -5.43 -0.56
N TYR A 38 -13.59 -6.42 -1.47
CA TYR A 38 -12.62 -7.52 -1.45
C TYR A 38 -11.20 -7.08 -1.80
N TRP A 39 -11.03 -6.01 -2.58
CA TRP A 39 -9.73 -5.39 -2.83
C TRP A 39 -9.14 -4.78 -1.55
N GLY A 40 -9.98 -4.22 -0.68
CA GLY A 40 -9.60 -3.77 0.65
C GLY A 40 -8.89 -4.85 1.47
N ASP A 41 -9.40 -6.09 1.41
CA ASP A 41 -8.84 -7.25 2.12
C ASP A 41 -7.66 -7.90 1.38
N SER A 42 -7.65 -7.85 0.05
CA SER A 42 -6.67 -8.55 -0.79
C SER A 42 -5.40 -7.73 -1.04
N SER A 43 -5.54 -6.41 -1.19
CA SER A 43 -4.39 -5.53 -1.48
C SER A 43 -3.35 -5.49 -0.35
N PRO A 44 -3.68 -5.58 0.96
CA PRO A 44 -2.68 -5.72 2.02
C PRO A 44 -1.90 -7.03 1.89
N LYS A 45 -2.57 -8.16 1.62
CA LYS A 45 -1.93 -9.47 1.45
C LYS A 45 -0.91 -9.45 0.31
N LEU A 46 -1.24 -8.82 -0.81
CA LEU A 46 -0.30 -8.64 -1.92
C LEU A 46 0.90 -7.78 -1.54
N ARG A 47 0.69 -6.71 -0.76
CA ARG A 47 1.79 -5.85 -0.27
C ARG A 47 2.73 -6.60 0.69
N GLU A 48 2.16 -7.38 1.60
CA GLU A 48 2.91 -8.22 2.54
C GLU A 48 3.69 -9.30 1.82
N ALA A 49 3.05 -10.03 0.89
CA ALA A 49 3.72 -11.02 0.07
C ALA A 49 4.88 -10.40 -0.72
N ARG A 50 4.68 -9.22 -1.34
CA ARG A 50 5.75 -8.50 -2.03
C ARG A 50 6.90 -8.15 -1.09
N GLN A 51 6.60 -7.60 0.08
CA GLN A 51 7.62 -7.27 1.09
C GLN A 51 8.44 -8.52 1.46
N GLU A 52 7.78 -9.63 1.76
CA GLU A 52 8.42 -10.89 2.13
C GLU A 52 9.37 -11.39 1.04
N ARG A 53 8.93 -11.35 -0.23
CA ARG A 53 9.77 -11.75 -1.37
C ARG A 53 10.98 -10.84 -1.54
N VAL A 54 10.80 -9.52 -1.40
CA VAL A 54 11.91 -8.55 -1.45
C VAL A 54 12.91 -8.81 -0.31
N LYS A 55 12.44 -9.05 0.93
CA LYS A 55 13.30 -9.41 2.06
C LYS A 55 14.08 -10.70 1.80
N LYS A 56 13.41 -11.74 1.28
CA LYS A 56 14.06 -13.01 0.92
C LYS A 56 15.15 -12.82 -0.13
N LEU A 57 14.89 -12.04 -1.17
CA LEU A 57 15.89 -11.74 -2.20
C LEU A 57 17.06 -10.92 -1.65
N LYS A 58 16.79 -9.98 -0.73
CA LYS A 58 17.82 -9.22 -0.03
C LYS A 58 18.71 -10.14 0.82
N GLY A 59 18.11 -11.09 1.55
CA GLY A 59 18.82 -12.11 2.32
C GLY A 59 19.67 -13.06 1.47
N LYS A 60 19.35 -13.22 0.18
CA LYS A 60 20.17 -13.96 -0.80
C LYS A 60 21.33 -13.14 -1.38
N GLY A 61 21.58 -11.94 -0.87
CA GLY A 61 22.72 -11.11 -1.25
C GLY A 61 22.43 -10.05 -2.33
N ARG A 62 21.21 -9.98 -2.89
CA ARG A 62 20.90 -8.95 -3.91
C ARG A 62 21.04 -7.53 -3.35
N THR A 63 21.49 -6.59 -4.15
CA THR A 63 21.55 -5.16 -3.79
C THR A 63 20.17 -4.50 -3.94
N TRP A 64 19.99 -3.33 -3.32
CA TRP A 64 18.73 -2.58 -3.49
C TRP A 64 18.54 -2.06 -4.91
N GLN A 65 19.64 -1.85 -5.64
CA GLN A 65 19.63 -1.43 -7.03
C GLN A 65 19.11 -2.57 -7.92
N GLU A 66 19.70 -3.76 -7.81
CA GLU A 66 19.23 -4.96 -8.55
C GLU A 66 17.76 -5.29 -8.27
N LEU A 67 17.30 -5.08 -7.04
CA LEU A 67 15.89 -5.27 -6.67
C LEU A 67 14.99 -4.20 -7.28
N GLY A 68 15.46 -2.95 -7.33
CA GLY A 68 14.78 -1.86 -8.01
C GLY A 68 14.60 -2.16 -9.49
N ASP A 69 15.70 -2.49 -10.17
CA ASP A 69 15.72 -2.82 -11.59
C ASP A 69 14.80 -4.01 -11.91
N LEU A 70 14.85 -5.06 -11.09
CA LEU A 70 13.98 -6.24 -11.23
C LEU A 70 12.48 -5.92 -11.12
N MET A 71 12.11 -4.95 -10.28
CA MET A 71 10.71 -4.58 -10.05
C MET A 71 10.27 -3.37 -10.89
N GLY A 72 11.15 -2.79 -11.70
CA GLY A 72 10.89 -1.54 -12.43
C GLY A 72 10.66 -0.33 -11.52
N VAL A 73 11.33 -0.26 -10.36
CA VAL A 73 11.21 0.86 -9.41
C VAL A 73 12.59 1.37 -8.99
N HIS A 74 12.67 2.64 -8.56
CA HIS A 74 13.92 3.18 -8.02
C HIS A 74 14.39 2.41 -6.77
N PHE A 75 15.71 2.30 -6.55
CA PHE A 75 16.29 1.54 -5.44
C PHE A 75 15.73 1.93 -4.05
N THR A 76 15.47 3.23 -3.84
CA THR A 76 14.88 3.73 -2.59
C THR A 76 13.48 3.15 -2.37
N ARG A 77 12.71 2.96 -3.44
CA ARG A 77 11.40 2.34 -3.36
C ARG A 77 11.50 0.86 -3.02
N ALA A 78 12.47 0.15 -3.60
CA ALA A 78 12.76 -1.24 -3.24
C ALA A 78 13.13 -1.39 -1.75
N GLN A 79 13.95 -0.48 -1.22
CA GLN A 79 14.30 -0.42 0.20
C GLN A 79 13.06 -0.20 1.09
N GLN A 80 12.21 0.78 0.75
CA GLN A 80 10.97 1.04 1.50
C GLN A 80 10.04 -0.19 1.52
N ILE A 81 9.90 -0.88 0.37
CA ILE A 81 9.12 -2.11 0.27
C ILE A 81 9.69 -3.18 1.18
N GLY A 82 11.00 -3.42 1.15
CA GLY A 82 11.67 -4.39 2.03
C GLY A 82 11.47 -4.07 3.51
N SER A 83 11.56 -2.80 3.89
CA SER A 83 11.34 -2.34 5.27
C SER A 83 9.86 -2.31 5.70
N GLY A 84 8.91 -2.59 4.79
CA GLY A 84 7.47 -2.52 5.09
C GLY A 84 6.93 -1.11 5.28
N ILE A 85 7.69 -0.10 4.84
CA ILE A 85 7.28 1.30 4.93
C ILE A 85 6.29 1.58 3.80
N SER A 86 5.00 1.61 4.13
CA SER A 86 3.93 2.04 3.23
C SER A 86 3.54 3.50 3.49
N GLY A 87 3.04 4.19 2.46
CA GLY A 87 2.54 5.56 2.59
C GLY A 87 1.43 5.70 3.64
N ALA A 88 0.54 4.71 3.74
CA ALA A 88 -0.52 4.68 4.75
C ALA A 88 0.00 4.44 6.17
N ALA A 89 1.05 3.62 6.35
CA ALA A 89 1.70 3.47 7.66
C ALA A 89 2.42 4.77 8.07
N ARG A 90 3.05 5.45 7.12
CA ARG A 90 3.70 6.75 7.33
C ARG A 90 2.69 7.84 7.70
N GLN A 91 1.54 7.91 7.02
CA GLN A 91 0.47 8.85 7.33
C GLN A 91 -0.16 8.59 8.70
N ARG A 92 -0.43 7.33 9.06
CA ARG A 92 -0.93 6.98 10.40
C ARG A 92 0.07 7.35 11.50
N LYS A 93 1.36 7.07 11.30
CA LYS A 93 2.41 7.45 12.25
C LYS A 93 2.52 8.97 12.39
N LYS A 94 2.44 9.71 11.28
CA LYS A 94 2.43 11.19 11.30
C LYS A 94 1.21 11.73 12.04
N ALA A 95 0.01 11.22 11.75
CA ALA A 95 -1.22 11.63 12.43
C ALA A 95 -1.17 11.36 13.95
N GLN A 96 -0.59 10.23 14.36
CA GLN A 96 -0.38 9.92 15.78
C GLN A 96 0.63 10.86 16.44
N GLN A 97 1.71 11.22 15.74
CA GLN A 97 2.70 12.17 16.23
C GLN A 97 2.13 13.59 16.34
N ASP A 98 1.33 14.01 15.35
CA ASP A 98 0.67 15.31 15.34
C ASP A 98 -0.40 15.40 16.45
N ALA A 99 -1.12 14.30 16.72
CA ALA A 99 -2.07 14.23 17.84
C ALA A 99 -1.37 14.24 19.21
N ALA A 100 -0.27 13.49 19.36
CA ALA A 100 0.52 13.49 20.60
C ALA A 100 1.18 14.86 20.88
N ALA A 101 1.66 15.54 19.83
CA ALA A 101 2.23 16.88 19.96
C ALA A 101 1.19 17.93 20.38
N LYS A 102 -0.06 17.82 19.91
CA LYS A 102 -1.16 18.70 20.34
C LYS A 102 -1.55 18.47 21.80
N ALA A 103 -1.67 17.22 22.23
CA ALA A 103 -2.02 16.88 23.61
C ALA A 103 -0.98 17.39 24.62
N ALA A 104 0.32 17.31 24.29
CA ALA A 104 1.40 17.81 25.16
C ALA A 104 1.42 19.34 25.32
N ILE A 105 0.90 20.08 24.32
CA ILE A 105 0.77 21.54 24.38
C ILE A 105 -0.41 21.94 25.28
N GLU A 106 -1.54 21.23 25.20
CA GLU A 106 -2.73 21.48 26.03
C GLU A 106 -2.47 21.14 27.52
N GLU A 107 -1.79 20.03 27.82
CA GLU A 107 -1.44 19.62 29.19
C GLU A 107 -0.46 20.60 29.88
N SER A 108 0.34 21.33 29.10
CA SER A 108 1.25 22.37 29.61
C SER A 108 0.55 23.70 29.92
N THR A 109 -0.70 23.89 29.49
CA THR A 109 -1.44 25.17 29.64
C THR A 109 -2.44 25.21 30.81
N GLU A 110 -2.77 24.09 31.44
CA GLU A 110 -3.70 24.04 32.60
C GLU A 110 -3.01 24.10 33.98
N GLY A 111 -1.68 24.20 34.02
CA GLY A 111 -0.87 24.01 35.22
C GLY A 111 -0.46 25.27 36.01
N GLN A 112 -1.17 26.39 35.93
CA GLN A 112 -0.82 27.57 36.74
C GLN A 112 -2.02 28.09 37.56
N PRO A 113 -2.24 27.59 38.79
CA PRO A 113 -3.21 28.20 39.69
C PRO A 113 -2.69 29.57 40.11
N GLY A 114 -3.49 30.61 39.79
CA GLY A 114 -3.24 31.99 40.17
C GLY A 114 -3.08 32.12 41.68
N LYS A 115 -2.02 32.84 42.07
CA LYS A 115 -1.80 33.32 43.44
C LYS A 115 -2.77 34.43 43.78
#